data_AF-A0A378ZUZ1-F1
#
_entry.id   AF-A0A378ZUZ1-F1
#
_cell.length_a   1.000
_cell.length_b   1.000
_cell.length_c   1.000
_cell.angle_alpha   90.00
_cell.angle_beta   90.00
_cell.angle_gamma   90.00
#
_symmetry.space_group_name_H-M   'P 1'
#
loop_
_entity.id
_entity.type
_entity.pdbx_description
1 polymer ?
#
loop_
_entity_poly.entity_id
_entity_poly.type
_entity_poly.pdbx_seq_one_letter_code
_entity_poly.pdbx_strand_id
1 'polypeptide(L)'
;MTEAVEIGTGTTVSIRMKTPAHPGGFVKHEITEPLELSVTDAAKVLGVTRPALSALLNERAALSPEMALRIEKAFGVSMETLMRMQNSFDIARTRLKSDEIVVTRYEGGIPDA
;
A
#
# COMPACT_ATOMS: atom_id res chain seq x y z
N MET A 1 33.73 -17.18 -11.87
CA MET A 1 33.25 -18.49 -12.35
C MET A 1 31.80 -18.60 -11.96
N THR A 2 30.92 -18.46 -12.94
CA THR A 2 29.47 -18.48 -12.77
C THR A 2 29.02 -19.83 -13.32
N GLU A 3 28.47 -20.70 -12.48
CA GLU A 3 27.74 -21.87 -12.96
C GLU A 3 26.26 -21.52 -13.03
N ALA A 4 25.75 -21.50 -14.26
CA ALA A 4 24.33 -21.46 -14.55
C ALA A 4 23.80 -22.89 -14.50
N VAL A 5 22.76 -23.11 -13.69
CA VAL A 5 21.88 -24.27 -13.82
C VAL A 5 20.58 -23.76 -14.41
N GLU A 6 20.37 -24.07 -15.69
CA GLU A 6 19.06 -23.97 -16.33
C GLU A 6 18.20 -25.17 -15.91
N ILE A 7 17.13 -24.90 -15.18
CA ILE A 7 15.97 -25.79 -15.10
C ILE A 7 14.74 -25.01 -15.53
N GLY A 8 14.07 -25.54 -16.55
CA GLY A 8 12.91 -24.94 -17.18
C GLY A 8 11.69 -24.81 -16.25
N THR A 9 10.74 -24.02 -16.74
CA THR A 9 9.56 -23.43 -16.08
C THR A 9 9.86 -22.08 -15.43
N GLY A 10 9.52 -21.02 -16.18
CA GLY A 10 9.63 -19.62 -15.77
C GLY A 10 8.66 -19.25 -14.66
N THR A 11 8.87 -19.78 -13.46
CA THR A 11 8.34 -19.18 -12.23
C THR A 11 9.49 -18.47 -11.55
N THR A 12 9.62 -17.17 -11.81
CA THR A 12 10.44 -16.31 -10.97
C THR A 12 9.85 -16.36 -9.57
N VAL A 13 10.45 -17.16 -8.68
CA VAL A 13 10.16 -17.09 -7.25
C VAL A 13 10.77 -15.77 -6.77
N SER A 14 10.00 -14.70 -6.95
CA SER A 14 10.30 -13.43 -6.29
C SER A 14 10.23 -13.72 -4.80
N ILE A 15 11.38 -13.59 -4.12
CA ILE A 15 11.50 -13.67 -2.67
C ILE A 15 10.46 -12.71 -2.09
N ARG A 16 9.32 -13.26 -1.65
CA ARG A 16 8.20 -12.50 -1.08
C ARG A 16 8.69 -11.95 0.25
N MET A 17 9.24 -10.74 0.25
CA MET A 17 9.40 -10.00 1.50
C MET A 17 8.03 -9.95 2.18
N LYS A 18 8.05 -10.37 3.46
CA LYS A 18 6.92 -10.43 4.39
C LYS A 18 6.05 -9.20 4.21
N THR A 19 4.76 -9.42 3.96
CA THR A 19 3.64 -8.45 4.03
C THR A 19 4.01 -7.01 3.66
N PRO A 20 3.63 -6.50 2.46
CA PRO A 20 3.94 -5.12 2.07
C PRO A 20 3.52 -4.13 3.17
N ALA A 21 4.36 -3.14 3.43
CA ALA A 21 4.15 -2.17 4.50
C ALA A 21 2.97 -1.25 4.19
N HIS A 22 2.23 -0.86 5.23
CA HIS A 22 1.17 0.12 5.09
C HIS A 22 1.77 1.52 4.87
N PRO A 23 1.30 2.31 3.88
CA PRO A 23 1.87 3.63 3.60
C PRO A 23 1.73 4.60 4.76
N GLY A 24 0.72 4.45 5.61
CA GLY A 24 0.58 5.23 6.83
C GLY A 24 1.74 5.04 7.82
N GLY A 25 2.24 3.81 7.97
CA GLY A 25 3.43 3.52 8.76
C GLY A 25 4.67 4.18 8.14
N PHE A 26 4.84 4.08 6.82
CA PHE A 26 5.92 4.77 6.11
C PHE A 26 5.89 6.29 6.32
N VAL A 27 4.73 6.93 6.16
CA VAL A 27 4.58 8.39 6.39
C VAL A 27 4.94 8.76 7.83
N LYS A 28 4.62 7.90 8.81
CA LYS A 28 4.98 8.14 10.21
C LYS A 28 6.49 8.21 10.40
N HIS A 29 7.20 7.17 9.95
CA HIS A 29 8.63 6.96 10.22
C HIS A 29 9.55 7.78 9.31
N GLU A 30 9.13 8.06 8.08
CA GLU A 30 9.97 8.75 7.09
C GLU A 30 9.67 10.26 7.00
N ILE A 31 8.51 10.71 7.51
CA ILE A 31 8.10 12.11 7.41
C ILE A 31 7.86 12.71 8.79
N THR A 32 6.91 12.18 9.57
CA THR A 32 6.50 12.88 10.80
C THR A 32 7.53 12.78 11.92
N GLU A 33 8.16 11.61 12.11
CA GLU A 33 9.15 11.41 13.17
C GLU A 33 10.47 12.16 12.90
N PRO A 34 11.05 12.12 11.68
CA PRO A 34 12.31 12.84 11.40
C PRO A 34 12.15 14.36 11.39
N LEU A 35 10.94 14.87 11.11
CA LEU A 35 10.62 16.30 11.18
C LEU A 35 10.12 16.72 12.58
N GLU A 36 10.08 15.79 13.55
CA GLU A 36 9.60 16.01 14.91
C GLU A 36 8.19 16.64 14.96
N LEU A 37 7.36 16.33 13.95
CA LEU A 37 6.02 16.89 13.83
C LEU A 37 5.05 16.13 14.71
N SER A 38 4.36 16.85 15.59
CA SER A 38 3.20 16.31 16.27
C SER A 38 2.11 15.95 15.23
N VAL A 39 1.29 14.94 15.53
CA VAL A 39 0.13 14.58 14.66
C VAL A 39 -0.78 15.79 14.44
N THR A 40 -0.89 16.68 15.43
CA THR A 40 -1.69 17.90 15.33
C THR A 40 -1.10 18.87 14.32
N ASP A 41 0.21 19.09 14.34
CA ASP A 41 0.86 20.06 13.44
C ASP A 41 0.99 19.52 12.02
N ALA A 42 1.32 18.23 11.86
CA ALA A 42 1.28 17.56 10.57
C ALA A 42 -0.13 17.62 9.94
N ALA A 43 -1.20 17.46 10.73
CA ALA A 43 -2.56 17.56 10.22
C ALA A 43 -2.90 18.98 9.74
N LYS A 44 -2.41 20.02 10.44
CA LYS A 44 -2.55 21.42 9.98
C LYS A 44 -1.81 21.65 8.67
N VAL A 45 -0.56 21.20 8.56
CA VAL A 45 0.26 21.33 7.34
C VAL A 45 -0.44 20.66 6.15
N LEU A 46 -1.00 19.47 6.35
CA LEU A 46 -1.73 18.73 5.33
C LEU A 46 -3.14 19.29 5.05
N GLY A 47 -3.67 20.18 5.90
CA GLY A 47 -5.04 20.69 5.78
C GLY A 47 -6.10 19.58 5.96
N VAL A 48 -5.89 18.70 6.93
CA VAL A 48 -6.79 17.57 7.25
C VAL A 48 -7.11 17.54 8.73
N THR A 49 -8.11 16.75 9.12
CA THR A 49 -8.44 16.58 10.54
C THR A 49 -7.39 15.72 11.23
N ARG A 50 -7.06 16.04 12.49
CA ARG A 50 -6.16 15.23 13.33
C ARG A 50 -6.59 13.76 13.42
N PRO A 51 -7.89 13.40 13.61
CA PRO A 51 -8.31 12.00 13.62
C PRO A 51 -8.05 11.27 12.30
N ALA A 52 -8.27 11.92 11.16
CA ALA A 52 -8.01 11.31 9.85
C ALA A 52 -6.52 10.98 9.68
N LEU A 53 -5.64 11.95 9.98
CA LEU A 53 -4.20 11.71 9.93
C LEU A 53 -3.77 10.65 10.96
N SER A 54 -4.28 10.70 12.19
CA SER A 54 -3.97 9.71 13.21
C SER A 54 -4.37 8.30 12.78
N ALA A 55 -5.54 8.12 12.18
CA ALA A 55 -5.99 6.82 11.68
C ALA A 55 -5.05 6.29 10.60
N LEU A 56 -4.61 7.16 9.66
CA LEU A 56 -3.63 6.79 8.64
C LEU A 56 -2.28 6.40 9.27
N LEU A 57 -1.68 7.27 10.09
CA LEU A 57 -0.35 7.05 10.68
C LEU A 57 -0.28 5.81 11.58
N ASN A 58 -1.42 5.38 12.13
CA ASN A 58 -1.51 4.15 12.94
C ASN A 58 -2.06 2.96 12.14
N GLU A 59 -2.03 3.02 10.80
CA GLU A 59 -2.41 1.93 9.90
C GLU A 59 -3.86 1.44 10.07
N ARG A 60 -4.72 2.29 10.62
CA ARG A 60 -6.15 2.04 10.85
C ARG A 60 -7.03 2.54 9.71
N ALA A 61 -6.49 3.33 8.78
CA ALA A 61 -7.18 3.81 7.59
C ALA A 61 -6.25 3.72 6.38
N ALA A 62 -6.81 3.36 5.22
CA ALA A 62 -6.09 3.38 3.95
C ALA A 62 -5.71 4.81 3.55
N LEU A 63 -4.61 4.95 2.83
CA LEU A 63 -4.23 6.19 2.18
C LEU A 63 -5.15 6.47 0.99
N SER A 64 -5.88 7.59 1.04
CA SER A 64 -6.65 8.06 -0.12
C SER A 64 -5.77 8.81 -1.13
N PRO A 65 -6.16 8.86 -2.42
CA PRO A 65 -5.46 9.66 -3.42
C PRO A 65 -5.35 11.14 -3.03
N GLU A 66 -6.41 11.69 -2.44
CA GLU A 66 -6.46 13.09 -2.01
C GLU A 66 -5.49 13.39 -0.86
N MET A 67 -5.28 12.43 0.05
CA MET A 67 -4.29 12.53 1.12
C MET A 67 -2.88 12.35 0.58
N ALA A 68 -2.67 11.42 -0.36
CA ALA A 68 -1.37 11.22 -1.01
C ALA A 68 -0.91 12.49 -1.74
N LEU A 69 -1.80 13.15 -2.48
CA LEU A 69 -1.49 14.43 -3.13
C LEU A 69 -1.14 15.54 -2.13
N ARG A 70 -1.82 15.59 -0.97
CA ARG A 70 -1.46 16.53 0.10
C ARG A 70 -0.06 16.27 0.63
N ILE A 71 0.30 15.01 0.86
CA ILE A 71 1.63 14.61 1.33
C ILE A 71 2.70 14.98 0.30
N GLU A 72 2.45 14.75 -0.99
CA GLU A 72 3.35 15.17 -2.06
C GLU A 72 3.58 16.68 -2.06
N LYS A 73 2.50 17.46 -2.02
CA LYS A 73 2.58 18.93 -2.03
C LYS A 73 3.23 19.50 -0.77
N ALA A 74 3.06 18.86 0.38
CA ALA A 74 3.58 19.34 1.67
C ALA A 74 5.03 18.91 1.94
N PHE A 75 5.40 17.69 1.54
CA PHE A 75 6.65 17.03 1.95
C PHE A 75 7.49 16.52 0.78
N GLY A 76 7.02 16.65 -0.47
CA GLY A 76 7.77 16.27 -1.67
C GLY A 76 7.81 14.76 -1.94
N VAL A 77 7.01 13.95 -1.24
CA VAL A 77 6.96 12.50 -1.44
C VAL A 77 5.96 12.14 -2.53
N SER A 78 6.42 11.50 -3.60
CA SER A 78 5.59 11.17 -4.78
C SER A 78 4.29 10.44 -4.41
N MET A 79 3.18 11.01 -4.87
CA MET A 79 1.84 10.43 -4.75
C MET A 79 1.78 9.06 -5.41
N GLU A 80 2.34 8.89 -6.61
CA GLU A 80 2.33 7.61 -7.32
C GLU A 80 3.05 6.53 -6.52
N THR A 81 4.14 6.90 -5.84
CA THR A 81 4.89 5.97 -5.00
C THR A 81 4.07 5.51 -3.80
N LEU A 82 3.45 6.45 -3.08
CA LEU A 82 2.58 6.14 -1.96
C LEU A 82 1.35 5.30 -2.38
N MET A 83 0.75 5.61 -3.54
CA MET A 83 -0.38 4.85 -4.07
C MET A 83 0.00 3.44 -4.50
N ARG A 84 1.22 3.22 -5.05
CA ARG A 84 1.73 1.88 -5.31
C ARG A 84 1.91 1.07 -4.03
N MET A 85 2.35 1.72 -2.94
CA MET A 85 2.46 1.07 -1.63
C MET A 85 1.08 0.68 -1.10
N GLN A 86 0.11 1.59 -1.12
CA GLN A 86 -1.28 1.31 -0.71
C GLN A 86 -1.87 0.13 -1.50
N ASN A 87 -1.74 0.15 -2.83
CA ASN A 87 -2.24 -0.92 -3.69
C ASN A 87 -1.57 -2.27 -3.36
N SER A 88 -0.26 -2.27 -3.12
CA SER A 88 0.47 -3.50 -2.74
C SER A 88 -0.02 -4.04 -1.40
N PHE A 89 -0.23 -3.16 -0.41
CA PHE A 89 -0.79 -3.50 0.89
C PHE A 89 -2.19 -4.10 0.76
N ASP A 90 -3.08 -3.46 0.01
CA ASP A 90 -4.47 -3.89 -0.16
C ASP A 90 -4.56 -5.22 -0.92
N ILE A 91 -3.74 -5.42 -1.96
CA ILE A 91 -3.65 -6.71 -2.66
C ILE A 91 -3.24 -7.82 -1.69
N ALA A 92 -2.19 -7.62 -0.90
CA ALA A 92 -1.72 -8.62 0.05
C ALA A 92 -2.78 -8.93 1.12
N ARG A 93 -3.41 -7.89 1.68
CA ARG A 93 -4.47 -8.05 2.68
C ARG A 93 -5.70 -8.76 2.13
N THR A 94 -6.11 -8.43 0.90
CA THR A 94 -7.25 -9.06 0.22
C THR A 94 -6.96 -10.52 -0.08
N ARG A 95 -5.73 -10.87 -0.47
CA ARG A 95 -5.33 -12.26 -0.70
C ARG A 95 -5.44 -13.16 0.54
N LEU A 96 -5.30 -12.59 1.75
CA LEU A 96 -5.49 -13.34 3.00
C LEU A 96 -6.95 -13.78 3.23
N LYS A 97 -7.90 -13.16 2.52
CA LYS A 97 -9.34 -13.46 2.57
C LYS A 97 -9.84 -14.11 1.28
N SER A 98 -8.93 -14.67 0.48
CA SER A 98 -9.28 -15.20 -0.84
C SER A 98 -10.25 -16.39 -0.77
N ASP A 99 -10.25 -17.12 0.34
CA ASP A 99 -11.18 -18.20 0.66
C ASP A 99 -12.61 -17.71 0.97
N GLU A 100 -12.78 -16.47 1.42
CA GLU A 100 -14.10 -15.86 1.65
C GLU A 100 -14.80 -15.49 0.32
N ILE A 101 -14.06 -15.34 -0.77
CA ILE A 101 -14.57 -14.91 -2.09
C ILE A 101 -14.71 -16.13 -3.00
N VAL A 102 -15.89 -16.76 -2.98
CA VAL A 102 -16.19 -17.94 -3.81
C VAL A 102 -16.79 -17.52 -5.14
N VAL A 103 -16.00 -17.61 -6.21
CA VAL A 103 -16.44 -17.38 -7.59
C VAL A 103 -15.82 -18.42 -8.52
N THR A 104 -16.59 -18.90 -9.50
CA THR A 104 -16.07 -19.80 -10.54
C THR A 104 -15.40 -18.97 -11.64
N ARG A 105 -14.25 -19.42 -12.14
CA ARG A 105 -13.60 -18.79 -13.30
C ARG A 105 -14.56 -18.84 -14.50
N TYR A 106 -14.72 -17.71 -15.18
CA TYR A 106 -15.47 -17.64 -16.42
C TYR A 106 -14.69 -18.31 -17.55
N GLU A 107 -15.26 -19.36 -18.14
CA GLU A 107 -14.64 -20.17 -19.21
C GLU A 107 -15.18 -19.83 -20.62
N GLY A 108 -15.90 -18.71 -20.80
CA GLY A 108 -16.27 -18.23 -22.15
C GLY A 108 -17.67 -18.58 -22.67
N GLY A 109 -18.59 -19.06 -21.84
CA GLY A 109 -20.00 -19.29 -22.22
C GLY A 109 -20.93 -18.31 -21.52
N ILE A 110 -21.94 -17.79 -22.22
CA ILE A 110 -23.04 -17.06 -21.57
C ILE A 110 -23.69 -18.03 -20.58
N PRO A 111 -23.71 -17.76 -19.26
CA PRO A 111 -24.47 -18.60 -18.35
C PRO A 111 -25.93 -18.57 -18.82
N ASP A 112 -26.51 -19.74 -19.09
CA ASP A 112 -27.87 -19.87 -19.60
C ASP A 112 -28.82 -18.97 -18.79
N ALA A 113 -29.59 -18.16 -19.53
CA ALA A 113 -30.59 -17.25 -19.00
C ALA A 113 -31.72 -17.98 -18.24
#